data_AF-A0A0F9QQK9-F1
#
_entry.id   AF-A0A0F9QQK9-F1
#
_cell.length_a   1.000
_cell.length_b   1.000
_cell.length_c   1.000
_cell.angle_alpha   90.00
_cell.angle_beta   90.00
_cell.angle_gamma   90.00
#
_symmetry.space_group_name_H-M   'P 1'
#
loop_
_entity.id
_entity.type
_entity.pdbx_description
1 polymer ?
#
loop_
_entity_poly.entity_id
_entity_poly.type
_entity_poly.pdbx_seq_one_letter_code
_entity_poly.pdbx_strand_id
1 'polypeptide(L)'
;MLPRIADLIRMLPPITAHRGLLSASGRTLPSSADGYQTGCIFQKTDGGSGSAFYVNEGSVTSSNFVVPGFGTTITAAAAGTLLDFVLETEWISGTMIRADFATSTTFTGSVIGMELDFGTNVAVGSEQSVTGVSVTLPQMTIDTASADLKGLQVAVTGAIAQTTSGTTTFRGVDIATPAITQTAGTVNTHGVYVTGGTITSGTAVGCELAGAWTTGLIINTCTGSAITCLDVITISPDAAGTLLDFELETQWVSGTLIRADFGSTTTFFGCNWYGS
;
A
#
# COMPACT_ATOMS: atom_id res chain seq x y z
N MET A 1 -48.60 -3.37 36.99
CA MET A 1 -48.83 -2.60 35.74
C MET A 1 -47.61 -2.63 34.82
N LEU A 2 -46.41 -2.32 35.34
CA LEU A 2 -45.15 -2.36 34.57
C LEU A 2 -44.88 -3.68 33.81
N PRO A 3 -45.04 -4.89 34.40
CA PRO A 3 -44.84 -6.13 33.64
C PRO A 3 -45.82 -6.32 32.49
N ARG A 4 -47.07 -5.86 32.66
CA ARG A 4 -48.12 -5.95 31.61
C ARG A 4 -47.85 -5.00 30.46
N ILE A 5 -47.31 -3.82 30.74
CA ILE A 5 -46.94 -2.83 29.70
C ILE A 5 -45.70 -3.29 28.95
N ALA A 6 -44.68 -3.76 29.67
CA ALA A 6 -43.46 -4.31 29.08
C ALA A 6 -43.77 -5.52 28.17
N ASP A 7 -44.66 -6.41 28.61
CA ASP A 7 -45.15 -7.54 27.81
C ASP A 7 -45.93 -7.09 26.57
N LEU A 8 -46.80 -6.08 26.70
CA LEU A 8 -47.59 -5.53 25.58
C LEU A 8 -46.71 -4.98 24.46
N ILE A 9 -45.59 -4.34 24.80
CA ILE A 9 -44.65 -3.77 23.82
C ILE A 9 -43.42 -4.65 23.59
N ARG A 10 -43.45 -5.90 24.06
CA ARG A 10 -42.43 -6.93 23.84
C ARG A 10 -41.01 -6.48 24.24
N MET A 11 -40.89 -5.82 25.39
CA MET A 11 -39.60 -5.45 25.98
C MET A 11 -39.42 -6.05 27.37
N LEU A 12 -38.18 -6.21 27.81
CA LEU A 12 -37.89 -6.56 29.19
C LEU A 12 -38.37 -5.43 30.13
N PRO A 13 -38.92 -5.77 31.31
CA PRO A 13 -39.22 -4.76 32.31
C PRO A 13 -37.96 -3.92 32.60
N PRO A 14 -38.05 -2.58 32.53
CA PRO A 14 -36.88 -1.74 32.68
C PRO A 14 -36.27 -1.91 34.08
N ILE A 15 -34.94 -1.85 34.17
CA ILE A 15 -34.23 -1.80 35.45
C ILE A 15 -34.74 -0.57 36.20
N THR A 16 -35.18 -0.75 37.44
CA THR A 16 -35.97 0.20 38.24
C THR A 16 -35.23 1.48 38.68
N ALA A 17 -34.12 1.84 38.05
CA ALA A 17 -33.54 3.17 38.20
C ALA A 17 -34.44 4.19 37.48
N HIS A 18 -35.37 4.77 38.24
CA HIS A 18 -36.55 5.53 37.81
C HIS A 18 -36.31 6.88 37.12
N ARG A 19 -35.37 7.00 36.18
CA ARG A 19 -35.17 8.29 35.50
C ARG A 19 -34.94 8.10 34.01
N GLY A 20 -35.46 9.03 33.21
CA GLY A 20 -35.13 9.18 31.79
C GLY A 20 -35.92 8.29 30.81
N LEU A 21 -36.10 8.83 29.62
CA LEU A 21 -36.71 8.19 28.46
C LEU A 21 -35.75 7.16 27.86
N LEU A 22 -36.31 6.06 27.36
CA LEU A 22 -35.60 5.04 26.59
C LEU A 22 -35.83 5.21 25.08
N SER A 23 -36.92 5.87 24.68
CA SER A 23 -37.24 6.17 23.29
C SER A 23 -37.86 7.55 23.20
N ALA A 24 -37.40 8.34 22.23
CA ALA A 24 -37.85 9.69 21.95
C ALA A 24 -37.87 9.95 20.43
N SER A 25 -38.60 10.98 20.02
CA SER A 25 -38.61 11.44 18.63
C SER A 25 -38.84 12.94 18.57
N GLY A 26 -38.41 13.57 17.49
CA GLY A 26 -38.61 15.00 17.29
C GLY A 26 -37.72 15.57 16.19
N ARG A 27 -37.87 16.87 15.94
CA ARG A 27 -37.10 17.58 14.90
C ARG A 27 -35.74 18.07 15.38
N THR A 28 -35.61 18.33 16.68
CA THR A 28 -34.39 18.87 17.30
C THR A 28 -33.84 17.86 18.29
N LEU A 29 -32.54 17.62 18.24
CA LEU A 29 -31.86 16.73 19.19
C LEU A 29 -31.71 17.43 20.54
N PRO A 30 -32.07 16.75 21.65
CA PRO A 30 -31.73 17.24 22.98
C PRO A 30 -30.19 17.28 23.17
N SER A 31 -29.68 18.39 23.68
CA SER A 31 -28.25 18.56 23.99
C SER A 31 -28.10 19.02 25.43
N SER A 32 -27.26 18.30 26.21
CA SER A 32 -27.09 18.51 27.65
C SER A 32 -28.42 18.52 28.43
N ALA A 33 -29.43 17.80 27.93
CA ALA A 33 -30.76 17.77 28.52
C ALA A 33 -30.88 16.62 29.53
N ASP A 34 -31.62 16.85 30.59
CA ASP A 34 -32.01 15.81 31.55
C ASP A 34 -33.16 14.96 30.99
N GLY A 35 -33.29 13.73 31.48
CA GLY A 35 -34.44 12.88 31.22
C GLY A 35 -34.28 11.97 30.01
N TYR A 36 -33.05 11.67 29.57
CA TYR A 36 -32.77 10.67 28.54
C TYR A 36 -31.76 9.68 29.06
N GLN A 37 -32.14 8.41 29.21
CA GLN A 37 -31.20 7.37 29.67
C GLN A 37 -30.04 7.20 28.69
N THR A 38 -28.88 6.76 29.17
CA THR A 38 -27.82 6.26 28.29
C THR A 38 -28.38 5.09 27.48
N GLY A 39 -28.19 5.09 26.16
CA GLY A 39 -28.82 4.14 25.25
C GLY A 39 -30.23 4.54 24.79
N CYS A 40 -30.77 5.68 25.22
CA CYS A 40 -32.05 6.19 24.69
C CYS A 40 -31.96 6.35 23.17
N ILE A 41 -32.93 5.80 22.45
CA ILE A 41 -33.03 5.97 21.00
C ILE A 41 -33.80 7.26 20.68
N PHE A 42 -33.32 8.02 19.70
CA PHE A 42 -34.01 9.21 19.20
C PHE A 42 -34.21 9.11 17.68
N GLN A 43 -35.48 9.08 17.27
CA GLN A 43 -35.84 9.15 15.85
C GLN A 43 -36.03 10.62 15.45
N LYS A 44 -35.11 11.14 14.64
CA LYS A 44 -35.20 12.51 14.12
C LYS A 44 -36.20 12.54 12.98
N THR A 45 -37.33 13.22 13.18
CA THR A 45 -38.48 13.14 12.27
C THR A 45 -38.29 13.91 10.96
N ASP A 46 -37.27 14.77 10.89
CA ASP A 46 -36.83 15.47 9.68
C ASP A 46 -35.35 15.14 9.34
N GLY A 47 -34.85 14.01 9.82
CA GLY A 47 -33.54 13.49 9.47
C GLY A 47 -33.53 12.83 8.09
N GLY A 48 -32.46 13.04 7.33
CA GLY A 48 -32.19 12.34 6.07
C GLY A 48 -31.41 11.04 6.28
N SER A 49 -30.90 10.46 5.19
CA SER A 49 -29.93 9.36 5.26
C SER A 49 -28.75 9.74 6.18
N GLY A 50 -28.37 8.84 7.08
CA GLY A 50 -27.29 9.07 8.05
C GLY A 50 -27.60 10.04 9.20
N SER A 51 -28.82 10.58 9.29
CA SER A 51 -29.21 11.56 10.33
C SER A 51 -30.64 11.37 10.86
N ALA A 52 -31.27 10.22 10.60
CA ALA A 52 -32.62 9.91 11.09
C ALA A 52 -32.63 9.20 12.45
N PHE A 53 -31.51 8.61 12.88
CA PHE A 53 -31.43 7.78 14.07
C PHE A 53 -30.22 8.15 14.91
N TYR A 54 -30.45 8.35 16.22
CA TYR A 54 -29.45 8.72 17.19
C TYR A 54 -29.59 7.87 18.45
N VAL A 55 -28.48 7.71 19.18
CA VAL A 55 -28.44 7.08 20.49
C VAL A 55 -27.83 8.06 21.48
N ASN A 56 -28.40 8.15 22.68
CA ASN A 56 -27.83 8.94 23.76
C ASN A 56 -26.61 8.22 24.37
N GLU A 57 -25.42 8.78 24.21
CA GLU A 57 -24.21 8.32 24.89
C GLU A 57 -23.87 9.15 26.14
N GLY A 58 -24.64 10.22 26.37
CA GLY A 58 -24.55 11.02 27.59
C GLY A 58 -25.14 10.29 28.81
N SER A 59 -25.11 10.97 29.96
CA SER A 59 -25.75 10.48 31.18
C SER A 59 -27.22 10.89 31.23
N VAL A 60 -27.99 10.33 32.18
CA VAL A 60 -29.41 10.68 32.35
C VAL A 60 -29.65 12.17 32.62
N THR A 61 -28.67 12.85 33.22
CA THR A 61 -28.74 14.28 33.57
C THR A 61 -28.17 15.21 32.49
N SER A 62 -27.55 14.67 31.45
CA SER A 62 -26.91 15.44 30.38
C SER A 62 -26.81 14.59 29.13
N SER A 63 -27.83 14.68 28.27
CA SER A 63 -27.89 13.96 27.01
C SER A 63 -26.78 14.37 26.04
N ASN A 64 -26.28 13.40 25.29
CA ASN A 64 -25.43 13.57 24.13
C ASN A 64 -25.87 12.58 23.05
N PHE A 65 -26.79 13.00 22.19
CA PHE A 65 -27.28 12.16 21.10
C PHE A 65 -26.31 12.21 19.93
N VAL A 66 -25.73 11.05 19.62
CA VAL A 66 -24.82 10.87 18.50
C VAL A 66 -25.44 9.96 17.47
N VAL A 67 -25.09 10.18 16.20
CA VAL A 67 -25.35 9.16 15.18
C VAL A 67 -24.47 7.97 15.55
N PRO A 68 -25.01 6.74 15.68
CA PRO A 68 -24.17 5.57 15.89
C PRO A 68 -23.09 5.53 14.82
N GLY A 69 -21.82 5.53 15.22
CA GLY A 69 -20.71 5.60 14.27
C GLY A 69 -20.83 4.52 13.21
N PHE A 70 -20.67 4.89 11.93
CA PHE A 70 -20.66 3.95 10.80
C PHE A 70 -19.28 3.29 10.58
N GLY A 71 -18.35 3.46 11.53
CA GLY A 71 -17.06 2.77 11.52
C GLY A 71 -17.17 1.42 12.21
N THR A 72 -16.95 0.34 11.47
CA THR A 72 -16.79 -0.98 12.07
C THR A 72 -15.35 -1.11 12.55
N THR A 73 -15.14 -1.06 13.86
CA THR A 73 -13.86 -1.48 14.46
C THR A 73 -13.91 -2.96 14.75
N ILE A 74 -12.97 -3.73 14.21
CA ILE A 74 -12.80 -5.14 14.51
C ILE A 74 -11.62 -5.26 15.48
N THR A 75 -11.90 -5.65 16.73
CA THR A 75 -10.89 -5.74 17.79
C THR A 75 -10.60 -7.21 18.11
N ALA A 76 -9.32 -7.57 18.17
CA ALA A 76 -8.91 -8.90 18.62
C ALA A 76 -9.17 -9.07 20.12
N ALA A 77 -9.87 -10.15 20.50
CA ALA A 77 -10.05 -10.52 21.91
C ALA A 77 -8.95 -11.45 22.43
N ALA A 78 -8.22 -12.12 21.52
CA ALA A 78 -7.14 -13.05 21.81
C ALA A 78 -6.20 -13.15 20.60
N ALA A 79 -5.07 -13.84 20.76
CA ALA A 79 -4.19 -14.18 19.65
C ALA A 79 -4.90 -15.10 18.64
N GLY A 80 -4.62 -14.92 17.34
CA GLY A 80 -5.20 -15.72 16.26
C GLY A 80 -5.48 -14.89 15.01
N THR A 81 -6.28 -15.45 14.10
CA THR A 81 -6.73 -14.76 12.90
C THR A 81 -7.87 -13.79 13.24
N LEU A 82 -7.65 -12.49 13.01
CA LEU A 82 -8.68 -11.49 13.27
C LEU A 82 -9.75 -11.45 12.19
N LEU A 83 -9.37 -11.66 10.93
CA LEU A 83 -10.26 -11.70 9.77
C LEU A 83 -9.77 -12.78 8.81
N ASP A 84 -10.65 -13.73 8.50
CA ASP A 84 -10.40 -14.81 7.54
C ASP A 84 -11.51 -14.84 6.49
N PHE A 85 -11.12 -14.96 5.22
CA PHE A 85 -12.04 -15.12 4.10
C PHE A 85 -11.91 -16.55 3.57
N VAL A 86 -12.76 -17.44 4.07
CA VAL A 86 -12.82 -18.84 3.61
C VAL A 86 -13.71 -18.91 2.37
N LEU A 87 -13.09 -18.87 1.19
CA LEU A 87 -13.79 -18.76 -0.09
C LEU A 87 -14.02 -20.10 -0.82
N GLU A 88 -13.24 -21.12 -0.48
CA GLU A 88 -13.27 -22.48 -1.02
C GLU A 88 -13.53 -22.56 -2.54
N THR A 89 -14.57 -23.27 -2.99
CA THR A 89 -14.88 -23.49 -4.42
C THR A 89 -15.93 -22.55 -4.97
N GLU A 90 -16.55 -21.76 -4.09
CA GLU A 90 -17.71 -20.94 -4.34
C GLU A 90 -17.33 -19.60 -4.99
N TRP A 91 -16.13 -19.09 -4.70
CA TRP A 91 -15.64 -17.84 -5.28
C TRP A 91 -14.84 -18.05 -6.56
N ILE A 92 -15.56 -18.13 -7.69
CA ILE A 92 -14.95 -18.35 -9.02
C ILE A 92 -14.69 -17.05 -9.81
N SER A 93 -15.26 -15.92 -9.39
CA SER A 93 -15.07 -14.61 -10.05
C SER A 93 -15.49 -13.44 -9.15
N GLY A 94 -14.90 -12.26 -9.36
CA GLY A 94 -15.32 -11.01 -8.70
C GLY A 94 -14.18 -10.27 -7.97
N THR A 95 -14.55 -9.24 -7.21
CA THR A 95 -13.64 -8.45 -6.36
C THR A 95 -13.88 -8.77 -4.89
N MET A 96 -12.84 -9.23 -4.16
CA MET A 96 -12.97 -9.57 -2.74
C MET A 96 -13.07 -8.33 -1.84
N ILE A 97 -12.17 -7.37 -2.04
CA ILE A 97 -12.10 -6.12 -1.28
C ILE A 97 -12.03 -4.97 -2.28
N ARG A 98 -12.94 -4.00 -2.15
CA ARG A 98 -12.97 -2.80 -2.99
C ARG A 98 -13.04 -1.56 -2.10
N ALA A 99 -12.07 -0.68 -2.27
CA ALA A 99 -12.10 0.68 -1.75
C ALA A 99 -12.18 1.64 -2.95
N ASP A 100 -13.35 2.24 -3.18
CA ASP A 100 -13.59 3.17 -4.27
C ASP A 100 -14.29 4.46 -3.81
N PHE A 101 -14.18 5.49 -4.64
CA PHE A 101 -14.87 6.77 -4.46
C PHE A 101 -15.87 6.98 -5.58
N ALA A 102 -16.91 7.78 -5.29
CA ALA A 102 -17.84 8.22 -6.32
C ALA A 102 -17.12 9.05 -7.39
N THR A 103 -17.73 9.15 -8.58
CA THR A 103 -17.18 9.92 -9.69
C THR A 103 -16.99 11.40 -9.31
N SER A 104 -15.89 12.01 -9.76
CA SER A 104 -15.55 13.42 -9.51
C SER A 104 -15.29 13.79 -8.04
N THR A 105 -14.94 12.83 -7.18
CA THR A 105 -14.54 13.12 -5.80
C THR A 105 -13.23 13.93 -5.78
N THR A 106 -13.23 15.07 -5.08
CA THR A 106 -12.06 15.93 -4.90
C THR A 106 -11.58 15.83 -3.45
N PHE A 107 -10.29 15.55 -3.25
CA PHE A 107 -9.71 15.55 -1.91
C PHE A 107 -9.34 16.97 -1.47
N THR A 108 -9.70 17.32 -0.23
CA THR A 108 -9.31 18.58 0.43
C THR A 108 -8.18 18.41 1.43
N GLY A 109 -7.67 17.17 1.58
CA GLY A 109 -6.57 16.80 2.46
C GLY A 109 -5.92 15.50 2.00
N SER A 110 -4.87 15.07 2.68
CA SER A 110 -4.19 13.81 2.39
C SER A 110 -5.09 12.62 2.68
N VAL A 111 -5.05 11.61 1.81
CA VAL A 111 -5.80 10.36 1.97
C VAL A 111 -4.83 9.20 2.00
N ILE A 112 -5.00 8.32 2.98
CA ILE A 112 -4.34 7.03 3.04
C ILE A 112 -5.40 5.97 2.75
N GLY A 113 -5.21 5.20 1.67
CA GLY A 113 -6.17 4.16 1.28
C GLY A 113 -6.07 2.90 2.14
N MET A 114 -4.83 2.48 2.44
CA MET A 114 -4.52 1.36 3.33
C MET A 114 -3.26 1.71 4.13
N GLU A 115 -3.31 1.52 5.44
CA GLU A 115 -2.19 1.73 6.35
C GLU A 115 -1.93 0.47 7.16
N LEU A 116 -0.67 0.03 7.18
CA LEU A 116 -0.19 -1.08 8.00
C LEU A 116 1.03 -0.59 8.79
N ASP A 117 0.80 0.01 9.96
CA ASP A 117 1.87 0.54 10.82
C ASP A 117 2.23 -0.46 11.93
N PHE A 118 3.39 -1.11 11.75
CA PHE A 118 4.00 -1.96 12.77
C PHE A 118 5.21 -1.29 13.45
N GLY A 119 5.60 -0.07 13.05
CA GLY A 119 6.80 0.60 13.54
C GLY A 119 6.57 1.42 14.80
N THR A 120 5.39 2.02 14.96
CA THR A 120 5.10 2.91 16.10
C THR A 120 4.77 2.15 17.39
N ASN A 121 4.15 0.98 17.27
CA ASN A 121 3.52 0.29 18.40
C ASN A 121 3.97 -1.17 18.62
N VAL A 122 4.87 -1.71 17.78
CA VAL A 122 5.38 -3.08 17.91
C VAL A 122 6.89 -3.06 18.09
N ALA A 123 7.37 -3.69 19.17
CA ALA A 123 8.78 -4.03 19.35
C ALA A 123 8.99 -5.49 18.99
N VAL A 124 9.89 -5.76 18.03
CA VAL A 124 10.23 -7.12 17.61
C VAL A 124 11.39 -7.62 18.48
N GLY A 125 11.14 -8.65 19.30
CA GLY A 125 12.17 -9.30 20.11
C GLY A 125 13.14 -10.14 19.27
N SER A 126 14.20 -10.67 19.90
CA SER A 126 15.10 -11.63 19.25
C SER A 126 14.34 -12.83 18.71
N GLU A 127 14.73 -13.32 17.53
CA GLU A 127 14.18 -14.54 16.89
C GLU A 127 12.75 -14.41 16.33
N GLN A 128 12.16 -13.21 16.34
CA GLN A 128 10.84 -12.98 15.77
C GLN A 128 10.92 -12.38 14.36
N SER A 129 9.94 -12.71 13.52
CA SER A 129 9.79 -12.17 12.17
C SER A 129 8.45 -11.47 12.04
N VAL A 130 8.41 -10.33 11.34
CA VAL A 130 7.19 -9.59 11.01
C VAL A 130 7.08 -9.51 9.50
N THR A 131 5.94 -9.94 8.97
CA THR A 131 5.60 -9.79 7.55
C THR A 131 4.42 -8.83 7.45
N GLY A 132 4.61 -7.68 6.80
CA GLY A 132 3.53 -6.71 6.63
C GLY A 132 2.48 -7.17 5.62
N VAL A 133 2.93 -7.56 4.43
CA VAL A 133 2.08 -8.09 3.35
C VAL A 133 2.78 -9.30 2.74
N SER A 134 2.05 -10.41 2.56
CA SER A 134 2.51 -11.59 1.84
C SER A 134 1.55 -11.88 0.69
N VAL A 135 2.06 -11.94 -0.53
CA VAL A 135 1.26 -12.29 -1.73
C VAL A 135 1.88 -13.53 -2.37
N THR A 136 1.10 -14.59 -2.45
CA THR A 136 1.47 -15.82 -3.16
C THR A 136 0.48 -16.01 -4.31
N LEU A 137 0.97 -15.96 -5.54
CA LEU A 137 0.17 -16.25 -6.72
C LEU A 137 0.20 -17.75 -7.02
N PRO A 138 -0.87 -18.31 -7.62
CA PRO A 138 -0.88 -19.72 -7.99
C PRO A 138 0.18 -20.01 -9.06
N GLN A 139 0.70 -21.24 -9.03
CA GLN A 139 1.40 -21.79 -10.17
C GLN A 139 0.36 -22.08 -11.28
N MET A 140 0.67 -21.71 -12.52
CA MET A 140 -0.18 -22.02 -13.67
C MET A 140 0.59 -22.84 -14.69
N THR A 141 -0.11 -23.83 -15.27
CA THR A 141 0.30 -24.50 -16.50
C THR A 141 -0.53 -23.90 -17.64
N ILE A 142 0.16 -23.38 -18.66
CA ILE A 142 -0.49 -22.80 -19.84
C ILE A 142 -0.43 -23.82 -20.98
N ASP A 143 -1.57 -24.43 -21.31
CA ASP A 143 -1.63 -25.43 -22.38
C ASP A 143 -2.02 -24.85 -23.74
N THR A 144 -2.77 -23.73 -23.81
CA THR A 144 -3.21 -23.12 -25.09
C THR A 144 -3.49 -21.60 -25.10
N ALA A 145 -3.49 -20.88 -23.95
CA ALA A 145 -3.84 -19.45 -23.89
C ALA A 145 -2.89 -18.63 -23.00
N SER A 146 -2.65 -17.37 -23.37
CA SER A 146 -1.83 -16.44 -22.56
C SER A 146 -2.63 -15.92 -21.36
N ALA A 147 -2.15 -16.18 -20.15
CA ALA A 147 -2.70 -15.63 -18.91
C ALA A 147 -1.72 -14.62 -18.30
N ASP A 148 -2.24 -13.59 -17.61
CA ASP A 148 -1.49 -12.53 -16.95
C ASP A 148 -1.73 -12.62 -15.43
N LEU A 149 -0.67 -12.89 -14.66
CA LEU A 149 -0.69 -12.95 -13.21
C LEU A 149 0.06 -11.75 -12.64
N LYS A 150 -0.64 -10.94 -11.84
CA LYS A 150 -0.08 -9.75 -11.20
C LYS A 150 -0.19 -9.88 -9.69
N GLY A 151 0.96 -9.84 -9.01
CA GLY A 151 1.00 -9.85 -7.54
C GLY A 151 0.68 -8.47 -6.97
N LEU A 152 1.29 -7.44 -7.57
CA LEU A 152 1.02 -6.03 -7.29
C LEU A 152 1.00 -5.28 -8.62
N GLN A 153 0.00 -4.44 -8.83
CA GLN A 153 -0.08 -3.54 -9.97
C GLN A 153 -0.33 -2.12 -9.47
N VAL A 154 0.56 -1.20 -9.82
CA VAL A 154 0.35 0.24 -9.67
C VAL A 154 0.00 0.79 -11.04
N ALA A 155 -1.31 0.89 -11.32
CA ALA A 155 -1.81 1.40 -12.59
C ALA A 155 -2.15 2.90 -12.46
N VAL A 156 -1.91 3.65 -13.53
CA VAL A 156 -2.32 5.06 -13.64
C VAL A 156 -3.34 5.21 -14.77
N THR A 157 -4.27 6.15 -14.61
CA THR A 157 -5.20 6.53 -15.68
C THR A 157 -4.93 7.97 -16.09
N GLY A 158 -4.66 8.20 -17.38
CA GLY A 158 -4.33 9.52 -17.90
C GLY A 158 -2.92 10.00 -17.58
N ALA A 159 -2.65 11.27 -17.93
CA ALA A 159 -1.35 11.92 -17.73
C ALA A 159 -1.41 12.89 -16.54
N ILE A 160 -0.30 13.00 -15.81
CA ILE A 160 -0.11 14.08 -14.84
C ILE A 160 0.18 15.36 -15.63
N ALA A 161 -0.64 16.39 -15.43
CA ALA A 161 -0.46 17.71 -16.03
C ALA A 161 -0.27 18.75 -14.93
N GLN A 162 0.90 19.39 -14.92
CA GLN A 162 1.15 20.54 -14.05
C GLN A 162 0.85 21.83 -14.83
N THR A 163 -0.29 22.46 -14.54
CA THR A 163 -0.79 23.62 -15.30
C THR A 163 -0.35 24.98 -14.73
N THR A 164 0.38 24.98 -13.61
CA THR A 164 0.93 26.15 -12.92
C THR A 164 2.35 25.89 -12.42
N SER A 165 3.07 26.90 -11.93
CA SER A 165 4.44 26.74 -11.40
C SER A 165 4.50 25.86 -10.15
N GLY A 166 5.57 25.08 -9.98
CA GLY A 166 5.75 24.16 -8.86
C GLY A 166 6.53 22.91 -9.24
N THR A 167 6.49 21.89 -8.38
CA THR A 167 7.06 20.56 -8.66
C THR A 167 6.00 19.51 -8.34
N THR A 168 5.67 18.67 -9.33
CA THR A 168 4.83 17.49 -9.12
C THR A 168 5.69 16.23 -9.17
N THR A 169 5.64 15.43 -8.11
CA THR A 169 6.37 14.16 -8.02
C THR A 169 5.36 13.01 -7.90
N PHE A 170 5.48 12.03 -8.79
CA PHE A 170 4.78 10.75 -8.65
C PHE A 170 5.79 9.66 -8.30
N ARG A 171 5.49 8.89 -7.25
CA ARG A 171 6.21 7.68 -6.88
C ARG A 171 5.22 6.53 -6.93
N GLY A 172 5.37 5.64 -7.90
CA GLY A 172 4.53 4.44 -7.95
C GLY A 172 4.82 3.51 -6.78
N VAL A 173 6.10 3.37 -6.44
CA VAL A 173 6.61 2.63 -5.28
C VAL A 173 7.73 3.46 -4.66
N ASP A 174 7.67 3.68 -3.35
CA ASP A 174 8.71 4.34 -2.58
C ASP A 174 9.14 3.39 -1.45
N ILE A 175 10.41 2.99 -1.43
CA ILE A 175 10.94 1.99 -0.51
C ILE A 175 12.12 2.59 0.23
N ALA A 176 12.01 2.62 1.57
CA ALA A 176 13.10 2.96 2.45
C ALA A 176 13.54 1.71 3.24
N THR A 177 14.85 1.51 3.35
CA THR A 177 15.45 0.51 4.22
C THR A 177 15.93 1.17 5.53
N PRO A 178 15.98 0.42 6.65
CA PRO A 178 16.47 0.97 7.91
C PRO A 178 17.96 1.29 7.86
N ALA A 179 18.39 2.25 8.69
CA ALA A 179 19.79 2.42 9.00
C ALA A 179 20.33 1.20 9.76
N ILE A 180 21.52 0.72 9.37
CA ILE A 180 22.17 -0.42 10.02
C ILE A 180 23.30 0.09 10.92
N THR A 181 23.32 -0.39 12.16
CA THR A 181 24.50 -0.38 13.03
C THR A 181 24.84 -1.82 13.38
N GLN A 182 26.06 -2.26 13.08
CA GLN A 182 26.51 -3.62 13.33
C GLN A 182 27.71 -3.63 14.28
N THR A 183 27.57 -4.31 15.41
CA THR A 183 28.67 -4.53 16.37
C THR A 183 29.36 -5.88 16.16
N ALA A 184 28.62 -6.91 15.74
CA ALA A 184 29.13 -8.24 15.37
C ALA A 184 28.12 -8.97 14.45
N GLY A 185 28.58 -9.99 13.71
CA GLY A 185 27.75 -10.81 12.81
C GLY A 185 27.58 -10.23 11.42
N THR A 186 26.44 -10.51 10.77
CA THR A 186 26.05 -10.01 9.45
C THR A 186 24.66 -9.39 9.53
N VAL A 187 24.51 -8.15 9.05
CA VAL A 187 23.21 -7.47 8.94
C VAL A 187 23.03 -7.07 7.48
N ASN A 188 22.00 -7.63 6.85
CA ASN A 188 21.64 -7.32 5.47
C ASN A 188 20.33 -6.56 5.44
N THR A 189 20.23 -5.55 4.59
CA THR A 189 18.95 -4.93 4.24
C THR A 189 18.81 -4.85 2.74
N HIS A 190 17.63 -5.17 2.24
CA HIS A 190 17.29 -5.13 0.83
C HIS A 190 16.03 -4.29 0.67
N GLY A 191 16.08 -3.27 -0.18
CA GLY A 191 14.86 -2.54 -0.57
C GLY A 191 14.02 -3.38 -1.52
N VAL A 192 14.67 -3.90 -2.57
CA VAL A 192 14.09 -4.85 -3.52
C VAL A 192 14.98 -6.09 -3.58
N TYR A 193 14.41 -7.27 -3.38
CA TYR A 193 15.10 -8.55 -3.48
C TYR A 193 14.37 -9.43 -4.51
N VAL A 194 14.98 -9.61 -5.68
CA VAL A 194 14.41 -10.43 -6.78
C VAL A 194 15.19 -11.73 -6.87
N THR A 195 14.49 -12.86 -6.81
CA THR A 195 15.08 -14.19 -7.01
C THR A 195 14.41 -14.86 -8.21
N GLY A 196 15.22 -15.33 -9.16
CA GLY A 196 14.74 -16.14 -10.28
C GLY A 196 14.71 -17.63 -9.93
N GLY A 197 13.79 -18.38 -10.56
CA GLY A 197 13.77 -19.84 -10.50
C GLY A 197 14.62 -20.50 -11.58
N THR A 198 14.68 -21.83 -11.57
CA THR A 198 15.30 -22.62 -12.65
C THR A 198 14.51 -22.44 -13.95
N ILE A 199 15.21 -22.06 -15.03
CA ILE A 199 14.61 -21.87 -16.36
C ILE A 199 14.92 -23.11 -17.20
N THR A 200 13.92 -23.95 -17.45
CA THR A 200 14.05 -25.10 -18.38
C THR A 200 13.90 -24.66 -19.84
N SER A 201 13.03 -23.67 -20.11
CA SER A 201 12.83 -23.04 -21.42
C SER A 201 12.15 -21.66 -21.26
N GLY A 202 12.17 -20.84 -22.31
CA GLY A 202 11.56 -19.50 -22.32
C GLY A 202 12.50 -18.38 -21.86
N THR A 203 11.92 -17.25 -21.45
CA THR A 203 12.65 -16.07 -21.00
C THR A 203 12.15 -15.68 -19.60
N ALA A 204 13.06 -15.48 -18.65
CA ALA A 204 12.75 -14.89 -17.36
C ALA A 204 13.45 -13.54 -17.24
N VAL A 205 12.69 -12.53 -16.82
CA VAL A 205 13.20 -11.17 -16.62
C VAL A 205 12.98 -10.79 -15.17
N GLY A 206 14.05 -10.47 -14.45
CA GLY A 206 13.97 -10.06 -13.04
C GLY A 206 13.53 -8.59 -12.88
N CYS A 207 14.01 -7.72 -13.76
CA CYS A 207 13.65 -6.31 -13.82
C CYS A 207 13.60 -5.86 -15.29
N GLU A 208 12.49 -5.26 -15.69
CA GLU A 208 12.29 -4.69 -17.03
C GLU A 208 11.91 -3.22 -16.92
N LEU A 209 12.61 -2.37 -17.66
CA LEU A 209 12.28 -0.95 -17.82
C LEU A 209 11.88 -0.74 -19.29
N ALA A 210 10.59 -0.55 -19.55
CA ALA A 210 10.03 -0.43 -20.90
C ALA A 210 9.32 0.91 -21.10
N GLY A 211 9.29 1.41 -22.35
CA GLY A 211 8.67 2.68 -22.72
C GLY A 211 9.68 3.80 -23.01
N ALA A 212 9.18 5.01 -23.26
CA ALA A 212 10.00 6.16 -23.60
C ALA A 212 10.46 6.90 -22.32
N TRP A 213 11.73 6.71 -21.94
CA TRP A 213 12.34 7.34 -20.77
C TRP A 213 13.49 8.24 -21.20
N THR A 214 13.57 9.46 -20.65
CA THR A 214 14.78 10.29 -20.76
C THR A 214 15.92 9.73 -19.90
N THR A 215 15.57 9.05 -18.80
CA THR A 215 16.53 8.34 -17.93
C THR A 215 15.83 7.12 -17.33
N GLY A 216 16.29 5.91 -17.68
CA GLY A 216 15.66 4.67 -17.22
C GLY A 216 16.09 4.26 -15.81
N LEU A 217 17.40 4.25 -15.54
CA LEU A 217 17.96 3.86 -14.24
C LEU A 217 19.02 4.86 -13.79
N ILE A 218 18.92 5.32 -12.55
CA ILE A 218 19.93 6.13 -11.88
C ILE A 218 20.48 5.32 -10.70
N ILE A 219 21.80 5.12 -10.68
CA ILE A 219 22.54 4.58 -9.54
C ILE A 219 23.37 5.74 -9.00
N ASN A 220 22.99 6.28 -7.84
CA ASN A 220 23.72 7.37 -7.21
C ASN A 220 25.00 6.85 -6.52
N THR A 221 25.70 7.70 -5.77
CA THR A 221 26.93 7.35 -5.02
C THR A 221 26.81 6.02 -4.29
N CYS A 222 27.57 5.02 -4.76
CA CYS A 222 27.64 3.69 -4.17
C CYS A 222 29.06 3.44 -3.65
N THR A 223 29.27 3.67 -2.35
CA THR A 223 30.60 3.46 -1.74
C THR A 223 30.94 1.96 -1.75
N GLY A 224 32.05 1.59 -2.40
CA GLY A 224 32.57 0.21 -2.40
C GLY A 224 31.76 -0.80 -3.21
N SER A 225 30.87 -0.36 -4.10
CA SER A 225 30.03 -1.25 -4.90
C SER A 225 30.56 -1.39 -6.32
N ALA A 226 30.72 -2.63 -6.79
CA ALA A 226 30.90 -2.92 -8.20
C ALA A 226 29.57 -3.39 -8.80
N ILE A 227 29.22 -2.89 -9.99
CA ILE A 227 28.20 -3.54 -10.81
C ILE A 227 28.87 -4.77 -11.42
N THR A 228 28.69 -5.93 -10.80
CA THR A 228 29.22 -7.19 -11.31
C THR A 228 28.15 -7.90 -12.14
N CYS A 229 28.20 -7.78 -13.46
CA CYS A 229 27.50 -8.71 -14.35
C CYS A 229 28.40 -9.91 -14.61
N LEU A 230 27.88 -11.14 -14.53
CA LEU A 230 28.68 -12.34 -14.75
C LEU A 230 29.02 -12.57 -16.24
N ASP A 231 28.27 -11.94 -17.16
CA ASP A 231 28.40 -12.15 -18.61
C ASP A 231 28.74 -10.85 -19.36
N VAL A 232 27.74 -10.04 -19.75
CA VAL A 232 27.95 -8.89 -20.66
C VAL A 232 27.02 -7.73 -20.29
N ILE A 233 27.58 -6.52 -20.15
CA ILE A 233 26.79 -5.29 -20.27
C ILE A 233 26.68 -5.00 -21.78
N THR A 234 25.54 -5.32 -22.36
CA THR A 234 25.27 -5.00 -23.78
C THR A 234 24.73 -3.58 -23.89
N ILE A 235 25.48 -2.71 -24.55
CA ILE A 235 25.05 -1.35 -24.89
C ILE A 235 24.76 -1.33 -26.40
N SER A 236 23.49 -1.30 -26.77
CA SER A 236 23.05 -1.26 -28.17
C SER A 236 22.48 0.13 -28.49
N PRO A 237 23.20 0.99 -29.23
CA PRO A 237 22.69 2.32 -29.56
C PRO A 237 21.56 2.25 -30.59
N ASP A 238 20.55 3.09 -30.42
CA ASP A 238 19.57 3.47 -31.44
C ASP A 238 19.93 4.78 -32.15
N ALA A 239 20.91 5.54 -31.63
CA ALA A 239 21.43 6.79 -32.21
C ALA A 239 22.95 7.00 -31.96
N ALA A 240 23.59 7.90 -32.73
CA ALA A 240 24.99 8.25 -32.57
C ALA A 240 25.24 9.12 -31.31
N GLY A 241 26.20 8.74 -30.46
CA GLY A 241 26.57 9.48 -29.23
C GLY A 241 27.71 8.83 -28.43
N THR A 242 28.09 9.43 -27.30
CA THR A 242 29.05 8.86 -26.32
C THR A 242 28.34 7.79 -25.49
N LEU A 243 28.79 6.53 -25.60
CA LEU A 243 28.08 5.36 -25.07
C LEU A 243 28.61 4.84 -23.73
N LEU A 244 29.87 5.15 -23.43
CA LEU A 244 30.60 4.79 -22.22
C LEU A 244 31.59 5.93 -21.95
N ASP A 245 31.46 6.61 -20.81
CA ASP A 245 32.45 7.57 -20.34
C ASP A 245 33.10 7.02 -19.06
N PHE A 246 34.43 7.10 -19.02
CA PHE A 246 35.23 6.66 -17.89
C PHE A 246 35.99 7.87 -17.35
N GLU A 247 35.44 8.52 -16.33
CA GLU A 247 36.14 9.58 -15.61
C GLU A 247 36.91 8.97 -14.44
N LEU A 248 38.25 8.98 -14.54
CA LEU A 248 39.13 8.47 -13.50
C LEU A 248 39.59 9.63 -12.62
N GLU A 249 39.21 9.62 -11.34
CA GLU A 249 39.59 10.65 -10.36
C GLU A 249 41.12 10.70 -10.12
N THR A 250 41.82 9.58 -10.36
CA THR A 250 43.28 9.48 -10.30
C THR A 250 43.82 8.69 -11.49
N GLN A 251 45.07 8.98 -11.90
CA GLN A 251 45.77 8.24 -12.95
C GLN A 251 45.64 6.74 -12.72
N TRP A 252 45.17 6.04 -13.73
CA TRP A 252 45.17 4.60 -13.69
C TRP A 252 46.58 4.04 -13.76
N VAL A 253 46.97 3.31 -12.72
CA VAL A 253 48.36 2.92 -12.48
C VAL A 253 48.75 1.60 -13.17
N SER A 254 47.82 0.64 -13.35
CA SER A 254 48.09 -0.63 -14.02
C SER A 254 46.83 -1.47 -14.27
N GLY A 255 46.74 -2.20 -15.40
CA GLY A 255 45.65 -3.16 -15.68
C GLY A 255 45.10 -3.06 -17.11
N THR A 256 43.92 -3.63 -17.35
CA THR A 256 43.14 -3.47 -18.60
C THR A 256 41.81 -2.76 -18.32
N LEU A 257 41.41 -1.76 -19.12
CA LEU A 257 40.20 -0.91 -18.88
C LEU A 257 39.03 -1.55 -19.56
N ILE A 258 39.35 -1.85 -20.80
CA ILE A 258 38.46 -2.27 -21.83
C ILE A 258 39.26 -3.37 -22.48
N ARG A 259 38.76 -4.59 -22.31
CA ARG A 259 39.14 -5.70 -23.18
C ARG A 259 38.06 -5.78 -24.24
N ALA A 260 38.26 -5.04 -25.32
CA ALA A 260 37.36 -5.12 -26.47
C ALA A 260 37.79 -6.32 -27.33
N ASP A 261 36.92 -7.33 -27.44
CA ASP A 261 37.06 -8.39 -28.44
C ASP A 261 36.10 -8.08 -29.59
N PHE A 262 36.65 -7.84 -30.77
CA PHE A 262 35.87 -7.49 -31.95
C PHE A 262 35.75 -8.71 -32.84
N GLY A 263 34.51 -9.09 -33.18
CA GLY A 263 34.27 -10.13 -34.18
C GLY A 263 34.92 -9.78 -35.53
N SER A 264 35.26 -10.81 -36.30
CA SER A 264 36.04 -10.72 -37.55
C SER A 264 35.46 -9.83 -38.66
N THR A 265 34.26 -9.28 -38.47
CA THR A 265 33.54 -8.40 -39.41
C THR A 265 33.36 -6.96 -38.92
N THR A 266 33.92 -6.60 -37.76
CA THR A 266 33.80 -5.24 -37.22
C THR A 266 34.60 -4.24 -38.08
N THR A 267 33.92 -3.26 -38.67
CA THR A 267 34.58 -2.17 -39.40
C THR A 267 34.77 -0.97 -38.46
N PHE A 268 36.03 -0.55 -38.26
CA PHE A 268 36.37 0.57 -37.40
C PHE A 268 36.54 1.83 -38.24
N PHE A 269 35.63 2.80 -38.12
CA PHE A 269 35.75 4.10 -38.77
C PHE A 269 36.26 5.15 -37.76
N GLY A 270 37.50 5.59 -37.93
CA GLY A 270 38.01 6.84 -37.32
C GLY A 270 38.32 6.77 -35.82
N CYS A 271 39.47 6.21 -35.46
CA CYS A 271 40.15 6.57 -34.20
C CYS A 271 40.91 7.88 -34.45
N ASN A 272 40.43 9.00 -33.91
CA ASN A 272 41.26 10.19 -33.73
C ASN A 272 41.89 10.11 -32.33
N TRP A 273 43.10 9.58 -32.26
CA TRP A 273 43.88 9.61 -31.04
C TRP A 273 44.47 11.01 -30.88
N TYR A 274 43.79 11.88 -30.13
CA TYR A 274 44.36 13.16 -29.72
C TYR A 274 45.28 12.92 -28.54
N GLY A 275 46.55 12.61 -28.83
CA GLY A 275 47.61 12.66 -27.83
C GLY A 275 47.90 14.11 -27.48
N SER A 276 47.71 14.49 -26.21
CA SER A 276 48.34 15.64 -25.56
C SER A 276 49.58 15.19 -24.81
#